data_AF-A0A7S0IZ15-F1
#
_entry.id   AF-A0A7S0IZ15-F1
#
_cell.length_a   1.000
_cell.length_b   1.000
_cell.length_c   1.000
_cell.angle_alpha   90.00
_cell.angle_beta   90.00
_cell.angle_gamma   90.00
#
_symmetry.space_group_name_H-M   'P 1'
#
loop_
_entity.id
_entity.type
_entity.pdbx_description
1 polymer ?
#
loop_
_entity_poly.entity_id
_entity_poly.type
_entity_poly.pdbx_seq_one_letter_code
_entity_poly.pdbx_strand_id
1 'polypeptide(L)'
;GWAVSPRNYILCASHVFNVFAQTNQLRRCLEFKLMNEPNAQAEITDLATKAAIGGAVVVTAILTSGRVQALVAPYGPAYLSSPAGPFTIHPWPPASKLLISGTSLMELDRPTEKISFSQYSALTFTGAIFSLYGLAVTPINYPLTAVNVLLFASSAWHLGRKVKADYL
;
A
#
# COMPACT_ATOMS: atom_id res chain seq x y z
N GLY A 1 0.27 4.18 28.15
CA GLY A 1 -0.52 2.98 27.80
C GLY A 1 -0.41 2.72 26.31
N TRP A 2 -0.77 1.52 25.83
CA TRP A 2 -0.82 1.23 24.39
C TRP A 2 -1.99 1.98 23.74
N ALA A 3 -1.81 2.46 22.51
CA ALA A 3 -2.84 3.24 21.80
C ALA A 3 -4.10 2.44 21.41
N VAL A 4 -4.01 1.11 21.34
CA VAL A 4 -5.14 0.21 21.02
C VAL A 4 -5.19 -0.92 22.05
N SER A 5 -6.37 -1.13 22.66
CA SER A 5 -6.64 -2.22 23.61
C SER A 5 -8.09 -2.75 23.41
N PRO A 6 -8.33 -4.08 23.48
CA PRO A 6 -7.37 -5.14 23.75
C PRO A 6 -6.41 -5.39 22.57
N ARG A 7 -5.25 -5.98 22.87
CA ARG A 7 -4.21 -6.25 21.86
C ARG A 7 -4.68 -7.35 20.91
N ASN A 8 -4.70 -7.06 19.61
CA ASN A 8 -5.08 -8.02 18.58
C ASN A 8 -3.84 -8.82 18.12
N TYR A 9 -3.42 -9.79 18.92
CA TYR A 9 -2.24 -10.61 18.64
C TYR A 9 -2.39 -11.50 17.41
N ILE A 10 -3.62 -11.92 17.08
CA ILE A 10 -3.90 -12.71 15.87
C ILE A 10 -3.60 -11.89 14.61
N LEU A 11 -4.05 -10.63 14.59
CA LEU A 11 -3.73 -9.71 13.49
C LEU A 11 -2.22 -9.51 13.38
N CYS A 12 -1.53 -9.26 14.50
CA CYS A 12 -0.07 -9.13 14.51
C CYS A 12 0.62 -10.39 13.94
N ALA A 13 0.23 -11.58 14.40
CA ALA A 13 0.77 -12.85 13.93
C ALA A 13 0.55 -13.05 12.41
N SER A 14 -0.63 -12.69 11.90
CA SER A 14 -0.92 -12.77 10.47
C SER A 14 -0.01 -11.86 9.63
N HIS A 15 0.30 -10.66 10.12
CA HIS A 15 1.22 -9.75 9.43
C HIS A 15 2.65 -10.26 9.49
N VAL A 16 3.10 -10.77 10.64
CA VAL A 16 4.43 -11.39 10.78
C VAL A 16 4.58 -12.57 9.82
N PHE A 17 3.58 -13.45 9.75
CA PHE A 17 3.56 -14.56 8.81
C PHE A 17 3.64 -14.09 7.36
N ASN A 18 2.86 -13.07 6.98
CA ASN A 18 2.89 -12.50 5.64
C ASN A 18 4.25 -11.91 5.28
N VAL A 19 4.92 -11.24 6.22
CA VAL A 19 6.29 -10.73 6.03
C VAL A 19 7.25 -11.87 5.74
N PHE A 20 7.25 -12.93 6.55
CA PHE A 20 8.12 -14.09 6.32
C PHE A 20 7.86 -14.75 4.96
N ALA A 21 6.59 -14.96 4.60
CA ALA A 21 6.22 -15.53 3.32
C ALA A 21 6.72 -14.66 2.15
N GLN A 22 6.50 -13.35 2.22
CA GLN A 22 6.95 -12.40 1.18
C GLN A 22 8.46 -12.31 1.10
N THR A 23 9.18 -12.30 2.23
CA THR A 23 10.65 -12.32 2.27
C THR A 23 11.21 -13.59 1.62
N ASN A 24 10.60 -14.76 1.88
CA ASN A 24 11.03 -15.99 1.22
C ASN A 24 10.78 -15.96 -0.30
N GLN A 25 9.63 -15.42 -0.75
CA GLN A 25 9.39 -15.26 -2.19
C GLN A 25 10.35 -14.25 -2.83
N LEU A 26 10.68 -13.17 -2.13
CA LEU A 26 11.68 -12.20 -2.57
C LEU A 26 13.05 -12.86 -2.74
N ARG A 27 13.51 -13.63 -1.74
CA ARG A 27 14.76 -14.39 -1.82
C ARG A 27 14.79 -15.27 -3.07
N ARG A 28 13.73 -16.05 -3.32
CA ARG A 28 13.64 -16.92 -4.49
C ARG A 28 13.70 -16.14 -5.81
N CYS A 29 13.03 -14.98 -5.87
CA CYS A 29 13.03 -14.11 -7.04
C CYS A 29 14.43 -13.51 -7.30
N LEU A 30 15.12 -13.07 -6.25
CA LEU A 30 16.47 -12.53 -6.34
C LEU A 30 17.48 -13.59 -6.79
N GLU A 31 17.42 -14.79 -6.20
CA GLU A 31 18.24 -15.94 -6.63
C GLU A 31 18.01 -16.26 -8.11
N PHE A 32 16.73 -16.33 -8.53
CA PHE A 32 16.39 -16.56 -9.93
C PHE A 32 16.94 -15.48 -10.86
N LYS A 33 16.82 -14.19 -10.51
CA LYS A 33 17.36 -13.09 -11.32
C LYS A 33 18.88 -13.15 -11.41
N LEU A 34 19.58 -13.32 -10.29
CA LEU A 34 21.04 -13.40 -10.24
C LEU A 34 21.61 -14.56 -11.08
N MET A 35 20.86 -15.67 -11.20
CA MET A 35 21.29 -16.83 -11.98
C MET A 35 21.01 -16.70 -13.48
N ASN A 36 19.96 -15.97 -13.88
CA ASN A 36 19.46 -15.99 -15.26
C ASN A 36 19.65 -14.68 -16.03
N GLU A 37 19.90 -13.56 -15.35
CA GLU A 37 20.01 -12.24 -15.99
C GLU A 37 21.43 -11.67 -15.81
N PRO A 38 22.16 -11.36 -16.91
CA PRO A 38 23.55 -10.88 -16.81
C PRO A 38 23.70 -9.50 -16.14
N ASN A 39 22.63 -8.70 -16.10
CA ASN A 39 22.61 -7.36 -15.47
C ASN A 39 21.89 -7.34 -14.10
N ALA A 40 21.55 -8.50 -13.53
CA ALA A 40 20.73 -8.61 -12.33
C ALA A 40 21.31 -7.83 -11.13
N GLN A 41 22.63 -7.87 -10.94
CA GLN A 41 23.27 -7.26 -9.78
C GLN A 41 23.14 -5.72 -9.77
N ALA A 42 23.23 -5.09 -10.94
CA ALA A 42 23.03 -3.64 -11.07
C ALA A 42 21.57 -3.26 -10.83
N GLU A 43 20.61 -4.00 -11.40
CA GLU A 43 19.18 -3.77 -11.20
C GLU A 43 18.77 -3.95 -9.74
N ILE A 44 19.26 -5.02 -9.08
CA ILE A 44 18.99 -5.28 -7.66
C ILE A 44 19.57 -4.17 -6.78
N THR A 45 20.76 -3.65 -7.11
CA THR A 45 21.38 -2.57 -6.34
C THR A 45 20.61 -1.25 -6.49
N ASP A 46 20.15 -0.92 -7.71
CA ASP A 46 19.29 0.24 -7.94
C ASP A 46 17.95 0.11 -7.19
N LEU A 47 17.32 -1.06 -7.28
CA LEU A 47 16.06 -1.34 -6.58
C LEU A 47 16.24 -1.27 -5.06
N ALA A 48 17.33 -1.84 -4.53
CA ALA A 48 17.67 -1.76 -3.11
C ALA A 48 17.93 -0.33 -2.65
N THR A 49 18.58 0.48 -3.49
CA THR A 49 18.82 1.91 -3.21
C THR A 49 17.50 2.68 -3.15
N LYS A 50 16.61 2.49 -4.12
CA LYS A 50 15.26 3.09 -4.13
C LYS A 50 14.44 2.66 -2.91
N ALA A 51 14.49 1.37 -2.56
CA ALA A 51 13.82 0.84 -1.38
C ALA A 51 14.38 1.43 -0.08
N ALA A 52 15.70 1.59 0.04
CA ALA A 52 16.36 2.20 1.18
C ALA A 52 15.97 3.68 1.33
N ILE A 53 15.97 4.44 0.23
CA ILE A 53 15.52 5.84 0.21
C ILE A 53 14.05 5.93 0.64
N GLY A 54 13.17 5.11 0.04
CA GLY A 54 11.75 5.07 0.41
C GLY A 54 11.56 4.71 1.89
N GLY A 55 12.29 3.72 2.39
CA GLY A 55 12.29 3.32 3.79
C GLY A 55 12.75 4.45 4.73
N ALA A 56 13.81 5.17 4.36
CA ALA A 56 14.31 6.32 5.12
C ALA A 56 13.29 7.47 5.18
N VAL A 57 12.61 7.77 4.06
CA VAL A 57 11.51 8.76 4.02
C VAL A 57 10.39 8.35 4.97
N VAL A 58 9.96 7.08 4.90
CA VAL A 58 8.93 6.54 5.79
C VAL A 58 9.35 6.66 7.25
N VAL A 59 10.52 6.15 7.64
CA VAL A 59 11.02 6.22 9.02
C VAL A 59 11.12 7.68 9.49
N THR A 60 11.64 8.58 8.66
CA THR A 60 11.72 10.01 8.99
C THR A 60 10.32 10.60 9.22
N ALA A 61 9.35 10.28 8.38
CA ALA A 61 7.97 10.73 8.57
C ALA A 61 7.37 10.22 9.89
N ILE A 62 7.69 8.99 10.31
CA ILE A 62 7.28 8.44 11.62
C ILE A 62 7.87 9.26 12.75
N LEU A 63 9.20 9.38 12.76
CA LEU A 63 9.95 9.99 13.85
C LEU A 63 9.65 11.49 13.98
N THR A 64 9.28 12.15 12.88
CA THR A 64 8.97 13.59 12.86
C THR A 64 7.47 13.91 12.98
N SER A 65 6.57 12.92 12.84
CA SER A 65 5.11 13.10 12.85
C SER A 65 4.59 13.95 14.00
N GLY A 66 5.04 13.71 15.24
CA GLY A 66 4.62 14.49 16.41
C GLY A 66 5.12 15.94 16.40
N ARG A 67 6.31 16.20 15.84
CA ARG A 67 6.83 17.57 15.67
C ARG A 67 6.03 18.31 14.60
N VAL A 68 5.74 17.64 13.49
CA VAL A 68 4.90 18.20 12.43
C VAL A 68 3.51 18.53 12.97
N GLN A 69 2.89 17.61 13.71
CA GLN A 69 1.60 17.84 14.35
C GLN A 69 1.62 19.09 15.25
N ALA A 70 2.63 19.25 16.11
CA ALA A 70 2.75 20.41 16.98
C ALA A 70 2.86 21.74 16.21
N LEU A 71 3.46 21.72 15.02
CA LEU A 71 3.60 22.90 14.17
C LEU A 71 2.31 23.23 13.40
N VAL A 72 1.60 22.23 12.87
CA VAL A 72 0.46 22.45 11.97
C VAL A 72 -0.90 22.44 12.66
N ALA A 73 -1.04 21.72 13.78
CA ALA A 73 -2.31 21.58 14.48
C ALA A 73 -2.91 22.92 14.96
N PRO A 74 -2.13 23.92 15.45
CA PRO A 74 -2.69 25.19 15.88
C PRO A 74 -3.32 26.04 14.76
N TYR A 75 -2.90 25.82 13.51
CA TYR A 75 -3.32 26.62 12.36
C TYR A 75 -4.25 25.86 11.41
N GLY A 76 -4.50 24.59 11.69
CA GLY A 76 -5.28 23.70 10.83
C GLY A 76 -6.66 23.35 11.39
N PRO A 77 -7.45 22.58 10.63
CA PRO A 77 -8.74 22.11 11.11
C PRO A 77 -8.59 21.20 12.33
N ALA A 78 -9.61 21.19 13.20
CA ALA A 78 -9.63 20.40 14.44
C ALA A 78 -9.34 18.90 14.26
N TYR A 79 -9.54 18.38 13.05
CA TYR A 79 -9.19 17.01 12.68
C TYR A 79 -7.68 16.69 12.83
N LEU A 80 -6.77 17.67 12.62
CA LEU A 80 -5.33 17.48 12.75
C LEU A 80 -4.88 17.20 14.19
N SER A 81 -5.60 17.74 15.17
CA SER A 81 -5.37 17.49 16.60
C SER A 81 -6.22 16.34 17.17
N SER A 82 -7.09 15.72 16.36
CA SER A 82 -8.04 14.73 16.87
C SER A 82 -7.36 13.38 17.18
N PRO A 83 -7.90 12.59 18.14
CA PRO A 83 -7.43 11.22 18.40
C PRO A 83 -7.57 10.27 17.21
N ALA A 84 -8.42 10.63 16.24
CA ALA A 84 -8.61 9.92 14.97
C ALA A 84 -7.95 10.65 13.78
N GLY A 85 -7.06 11.59 14.05
CA GLY A 85 -6.40 12.44 13.06
C GLY A 85 -5.26 11.73 12.33
N PRO A 86 -4.72 12.36 11.27
CA PRO A 86 -3.69 11.76 10.42
C PRO A 86 -2.34 11.56 11.14
N PHE A 87 -2.14 12.21 12.29
CA PHE A 87 -0.93 12.09 13.11
C PHE A 87 -1.07 11.07 14.25
N THR A 88 -2.28 10.55 14.50
CA THR A 88 -2.61 9.68 15.64
C THR A 88 -3.12 8.30 15.19
N ILE A 89 -3.93 8.23 14.13
CA ILE A 89 -4.21 6.97 13.43
C ILE A 89 -2.93 6.49 12.75
N HIS A 90 -2.64 5.18 12.81
CA HIS A 90 -1.61 4.56 11.97
C HIS A 90 -1.88 4.94 10.50
N PRO A 91 -1.12 5.87 9.91
CA PRO A 91 -1.50 6.50 8.64
C PRO A 91 -1.21 5.60 7.43
N TRP A 92 -0.61 4.43 7.68
CA TRP A 92 -0.17 3.48 6.67
C TRP A 92 -1.28 2.96 5.76
N PRO A 93 -2.47 2.54 6.25
CA PRO A 93 -3.44 1.93 5.35
C PRO A 93 -3.99 2.90 4.29
N PRO A 94 -4.34 4.16 4.62
CA PRO A 94 -4.70 5.14 3.59
C PRO A 94 -3.52 5.56 2.70
N ALA A 95 -2.35 5.84 3.28
CA ALA A 95 -1.18 6.29 2.52
C ALA A 95 -0.67 5.22 1.55
N SER A 96 -0.55 3.96 2.00
CA SER A 96 -0.12 2.85 1.16
C SER A 96 -1.09 2.56 0.03
N LYS A 97 -2.41 2.65 0.27
CA LYS A 97 -3.42 2.49 -0.79
C LYS A 97 -3.39 3.63 -1.81
N LEU A 98 -3.13 4.86 -1.37
CA LEU A 98 -2.92 6.00 -2.27
C LEU A 98 -1.66 5.82 -3.12
N LEU A 99 -0.56 5.34 -2.55
CA LEU A 99 0.66 5.06 -3.31
C LEU A 99 0.44 3.96 -4.35
N ILE A 100 -0.20 2.85 -3.97
CA ILE A 100 -0.49 1.75 -4.90
C ILE A 100 -1.38 2.24 -6.05
N SER A 101 -2.48 2.94 -5.72
CA SER A 101 -3.40 3.47 -6.73
C SER A 101 -2.71 4.52 -7.61
N GLY A 102 -1.89 5.39 -7.02
CA GLY A 102 -1.11 6.41 -7.71
C GLY A 102 -0.16 5.80 -8.73
N THR A 103 0.62 4.78 -8.34
CA THR A 103 1.50 4.07 -9.28
C THR A 103 0.70 3.39 -10.39
N SER A 104 -0.42 2.74 -10.08
CA SER A 104 -1.29 2.14 -11.11
C SER A 104 -1.87 3.17 -12.07
N LEU A 105 -2.16 4.39 -11.61
CA LEU A 105 -2.63 5.51 -12.43
C LEU A 105 -1.51 6.18 -13.24
N MET A 106 -0.26 6.15 -12.76
CA MET A 106 0.89 6.66 -13.52
C MET A 106 1.32 5.71 -14.64
N GLU A 107 1.00 4.42 -14.51
CA GLU A 107 1.37 3.39 -15.47
C GLU A 107 0.17 2.84 -16.27
N LEU A 108 -0.82 3.67 -16.62
CA LEU A 108 -2.04 3.21 -17.33
C LEU A 108 -1.77 2.52 -18.67
N ASP A 109 -0.60 2.76 -19.29
CA ASP A 109 -0.17 2.17 -20.56
C ASP A 109 0.81 1.00 -20.39
N ARG A 110 0.94 0.46 -19.17
CA ARG A 110 1.81 -0.69 -18.90
C ARG A 110 1.50 -1.85 -19.86
N PRO A 111 2.52 -2.48 -20.49
CA PRO A 111 2.33 -3.64 -21.37
C PRO A 111 1.61 -4.78 -20.65
N THR A 112 0.66 -5.41 -21.34
CA THR A 112 -0.24 -6.45 -20.80
C THR A 112 0.47 -7.73 -20.38
N GLU A 113 1.65 -8.00 -20.92
CA GLU A 113 2.49 -9.14 -20.60
C GLU A 113 3.15 -8.98 -19.21
N LYS A 114 3.30 -7.73 -18.76
CA LYS A 114 3.87 -7.37 -17.45
C LYS A 114 2.80 -7.17 -16.37
N ILE A 115 1.52 -7.33 -16.71
CA ILE A 115 0.40 -7.21 -15.79
C ILE A 115 0.06 -8.59 -15.22
N SER A 116 0.16 -8.74 -13.90
CA SER A 116 -0.22 -9.99 -13.24
C SER A 116 -1.73 -10.09 -13.08
N PHE A 117 -2.34 -11.09 -13.73
CA PHE A 117 -3.78 -11.34 -13.64
C PHE A 117 -4.25 -11.59 -12.21
N SER A 118 -3.54 -12.45 -11.46
CA SER A 118 -3.91 -12.81 -10.08
C SER A 118 -3.81 -11.61 -9.13
N GLN A 119 -2.75 -10.81 -9.26
CA GLN A 119 -2.54 -9.62 -8.46
C GLN A 119 -3.62 -8.57 -8.72
N TYR A 120 -3.87 -8.23 -9.98
CA TYR A 120 -4.87 -7.20 -10.32
C TYR A 120 -6.30 -7.66 -10.05
N SER A 121 -6.59 -8.97 -10.14
CA SER A 121 -7.85 -9.55 -9.67
C SER A 121 -8.02 -9.34 -8.17
N ALA A 122 -7.03 -9.71 -7.36
CA ALA A 122 -7.09 -9.55 -5.91
C ALA A 122 -7.23 -8.07 -5.49
N LEU A 123 -6.50 -7.15 -6.14
CA LEU A 123 -6.61 -5.70 -5.88
C LEU A 123 -8.00 -5.16 -6.24
N THR A 124 -8.58 -5.61 -7.36
CA THR A 124 -9.92 -5.19 -7.78
C THR A 124 -10.96 -5.67 -6.76
N PHE A 125 -10.96 -6.95 -6.40
CA PHE A 125 -11.92 -7.51 -5.44
C PHE A 125 -11.80 -6.88 -4.06
N THR A 126 -10.58 -6.72 -3.54
CA THR A 126 -10.36 -6.10 -2.23
C THR A 126 -10.76 -4.63 -2.24
N GLY A 127 -10.44 -3.88 -3.30
CA GLY A 127 -10.90 -2.50 -3.47
C GLY A 127 -12.42 -2.37 -3.42
N ALA A 128 -13.15 -3.27 -4.08
CA ALA A 128 -14.61 -3.28 -4.04
C ALA A 128 -15.15 -3.56 -2.63
N ILE A 129 -14.71 -4.65 -1.99
CA ILE A 129 -15.16 -5.05 -0.65
C ILE A 129 -14.92 -3.94 0.38
N PHE A 130 -13.72 -3.37 0.40
CA PHE A 130 -13.38 -2.35 1.38
C PHE A 130 -14.01 -0.98 1.10
N SER A 131 -14.42 -0.69 -0.13
CA SER A 131 -15.23 0.49 -0.45
C SER A 131 -16.59 0.40 0.23
N LEU A 132 -17.24 -0.76 0.16
CA LEU A 132 -18.51 -1.04 0.83
C LEU A 132 -18.35 -1.02 2.36
N TYR A 133 -17.28 -1.65 2.85
CA TYR A 133 -16.98 -1.65 4.29
C TYR A 133 -16.84 -0.23 4.87
N GLY A 134 -16.14 0.68 4.18
CA GLY A 134 -15.98 2.06 4.63
C GLY A 134 -17.30 2.85 4.73
N LEU A 135 -18.29 2.49 3.90
CA LEU A 135 -19.65 3.05 3.96
C LEU A 135 -20.54 2.38 5.01
N ALA A 136 -20.27 1.13 5.38
CA ALA A 136 -21.05 0.38 6.37
C ALA A 136 -20.66 0.68 7.83
N VAL A 137 -19.43 1.14 8.07
CA VAL A 137 -18.97 1.52 9.41
C VAL A 137 -19.65 2.81 9.86
N THR A 138 -20.02 2.88 11.15
CA THR A 138 -20.60 4.09 11.76
C THR A 138 -19.63 4.70 12.78
N PRO A 139 -19.27 5.99 12.68
CA PRO A 139 -19.61 6.91 11.58
C PRO A 139 -18.93 6.52 10.26
N ILE A 140 -19.51 6.95 9.14
CA ILE A 140 -19.02 6.66 7.79
C ILE A 140 -17.58 7.15 7.61
N ASN A 141 -16.70 6.28 7.08
CA ASN A 141 -15.30 6.60 6.88
C ASN A 141 -15.01 6.94 5.40
N TYR A 142 -15.31 8.18 5.03
CA TYR A 142 -15.08 8.68 3.66
C TYR A 142 -13.64 8.55 3.16
N PRO A 143 -12.59 8.85 3.96
CA PRO A 143 -11.20 8.65 3.52
C PRO A 143 -10.91 7.18 3.18
N LEU A 144 -11.36 6.23 4.01
CA LEU A 144 -11.20 4.81 3.74
C LEU A 144 -11.96 4.38 2.48
N THR A 145 -13.19 4.85 2.30
CA THR A 145 -13.96 4.56 1.08
C THR A 145 -13.24 5.11 -0.16
N ALA A 146 -12.80 6.36 -0.13
CA ALA A 146 -12.17 7.02 -1.28
C ALA A 146 -10.91 6.29 -1.77
N VAL A 147 -10.01 5.90 -0.84
CA VAL A 147 -8.78 5.19 -1.22
C VAL A 147 -9.05 3.81 -1.81
N ASN A 148 -10.12 3.13 -1.38
CA ASN A 148 -10.47 1.81 -1.92
C ASN A 148 -11.21 1.90 -3.26
N VAL A 149 -12.00 2.96 -3.48
CA VAL A 149 -12.62 3.24 -4.79
C VAL A 149 -11.54 3.53 -5.84
N LEU A 150 -10.54 4.33 -5.48
CA LEU A 150 -9.38 4.58 -6.36
C LEU A 150 -8.61 3.29 -6.66
N LEU A 151 -8.37 2.46 -5.64
CA LEU A 151 -7.71 1.17 -5.82
C LEU A 151 -8.52 0.26 -6.75
N PHE A 152 -9.83 0.16 -6.55
CA PHE A 152 -10.73 -0.59 -7.41
C PHE A 152 -10.67 -0.09 -8.86
N ALA A 153 -10.86 1.21 -9.10
CA ALA A 153 -10.91 1.76 -10.45
C ALA A 153 -9.60 1.56 -11.21
N SER A 154 -8.47 1.89 -10.58
CA SER A 154 -7.14 1.75 -11.17
C SER A 154 -6.77 0.28 -11.44
N SER A 155 -7.11 -0.64 -10.53
CA SER A 155 -6.83 -2.07 -10.72
C SER A 155 -7.77 -2.73 -11.72
N ALA A 156 -9.05 -2.34 -11.75
CA ALA A 156 -10.04 -2.83 -12.71
C ALA A 156 -9.66 -2.46 -14.14
N TRP A 157 -9.09 -1.27 -14.36
CA TRP A 157 -8.57 -0.85 -15.67
C TRP A 157 -7.49 -1.82 -16.19
N HIS A 158 -6.47 -2.08 -15.38
CA HIS A 158 -5.39 -3.01 -15.73
C HIS A 158 -5.89 -4.45 -15.90
N LEU A 159 -6.80 -4.89 -15.04
CA LEU A 159 -7.43 -6.20 -15.15
C LEU A 159 -8.22 -6.36 -16.46
N GLY A 160 -9.05 -5.36 -16.81
CA GLY A 160 -9.84 -5.37 -18.04
C GLY A 160 -8.97 -5.45 -19.29
N ARG A 161 -7.89 -4.67 -19.34
CA ARG A 161 -6.92 -4.73 -20.45
C ARG A 161 -6.24 -6.09 -20.53
N LYS A 162 -5.89 -6.70 -19.39
CA LYS A 162 -5.30 -8.04 -19.34
C LYS A 162 -6.26 -9.13 -19.81
N VAL A 163 -7.51 -9.08 -19.37
CA VAL A 163 -8.55 -10.03 -19.81
C VAL A 163 -8.76 -9.93 -21.31
N LYS A 164 -8.83 -8.71 -21.86
CA LYS A 164 -8.96 -8.51 -23.29
C LYS A 164 -7.76 -9.08 -24.05
N ALA A 165 -6.54 -8.83 -23.61
CA ALA A 165 -5.35 -9.32 -24.30
C ALA A 165 -5.19 -10.84 -24.26
N ASP A 166 -5.60 -11.50 -23.17
CA ASP A 166 -5.36 -12.93 -22.95
C ASP A 166 -6.51 -13.83 -23.43
N TYR A 167 -7.76 -13.33 -23.45
CA TYR A 167 -8.96 -14.18 -23.60
C TYR A 167 -10.00 -13.69 -24.63
N LEU A 168 -9.84 -12.50 -25.23
CA LEU A 168 -10.80 -11.95 -26.21
C LEU A 168 -10.09 -11.62 -27.54
#